data_AF-A0A0M9DV88-F1
#
_entry.id   AF-A0A0M9DV88-F1
#
_cell.length_a   1.000
_cell.length_b   1.000
_cell.length_c   1.000
_cell.angle_alpha   90.00
_cell.angle_beta   90.00
_cell.angle_gamma   90.00
#
_symmetry.space_group_name_H-M   'P 1'
#
loop_
_entity.id
_entity.type
_entity.pdbx_description
1 polymer ?
#
loop_
_entity_poly.entity_id
_entity_poly.type
_entity_poly.pdbx_seq_one_letter_code
_entity_poly.pdbx_strand_id
1 'polypeptide(L)'
;IDYNKLRYLITIDKRLNGNFSRLKGIIFDQEIISKIEKSFPVSDLTKQENFISLLYYFGLLTIQGEKRGKYLLTIPNLTILNLMYGYIRSGFEDVDIFKIDMWELSDMITNMAYDGNWKPFFKYLSEQIEKQTAIRDYLNGEKVVQGFLLAYLNVVDYYITQSETELNKGYSDIFMEPFVSKYSDLQYSYLIELKYISRSEYSEKKQQKKIQDAQEQLDQYMKSDRVKNSIGSTQLIKIILVYKGWELIYCEEAVGSNLEL
;
A
#
# COMPACT_ATOMS: atom_id res chain seq x y z
N ILE A 1 -2.64 2.41 23.81
CA ILE A 1 -3.44 3.31 22.94
C ILE A 1 -4.77 2.61 22.69
N ASP A 2 -5.90 3.31 22.81
CA ASP A 2 -7.21 2.71 22.57
C ASP A 2 -7.51 2.72 21.06
N TYR A 3 -7.17 1.62 20.39
CA TYR A 3 -7.32 1.43 18.95
C TYR A 3 -8.78 1.57 18.48
N ASN A 4 -9.75 1.31 19.37
CA ASN A 4 -11.17 1.46 19.05
C ASN A 4 -11.56 2.95 18.89
N LYS A 5 -10.88 3.86 19.60
CA LYS A 5 -11.13 5.30 19.46
C LYS A 5 -10.72 5.82 18.10
N LEU A 6 -9.59 5.37 17.55
CA LEU A 6 -9.19 5.80 16.22
C LEU A 6 -10.10 5.22 15.13
N ARG A 7 -10.51 3.94 15.26
CA ARG A 7 -11.51 3.32 14.37
C ARG A 7 -12.80 4.13 14.34
N TYR A 8 -13.35 4.49 15.51
CA TYR A 8 -14.53 5.36 15.60
C TYR A 8 -14.34 6.72 14.92
N LEU A 9 -13.15 7.32 15.01
CA LEU A 9 -12.88 8.63 14.41
C LEU A 9 -12.81 8.61 12.88
N ILE A 10 -12.51 7.46 12.28
CA ILE A 10 -12.53 7.27 10.82
C ILE A 10 -13.88 6.71 10.33
N THR A 11 -14.69 6.13 11.22
CA THR A 11 -16.03 5.59 10.95
C THR A 11 -17.10 6.24 11.84
N ILE A 12 -17.70 7.35 11.40
CA ILE A 12 -18.81 7.99 12.13
C ILE A 12 -20.13 7.56 11.49
N ASP A 13 -21.13 7.21 12.32
CA ASP A 13 -22.45 6.75 11.87
C ASP A 13 -22.41 5.58 10.87
N LYS A 14 -21.46 4.65 11.08
CA LYS A 14 -21.18 3.51 10.18
C LYS A 14 -20.85 3.95 8.75
N ARG A 15 -20.21 5.12 8.58
CA ARG A 15 -19.74 5.61 7.29
C ARG A 15 -18.30 6.10 7.40
N LEU A 16 -17.54 5.86 6.33
CA LEU A 16 -16.24 6.51 6.17
C LEU A 16 -16.45 8.02 6.06
N ASN A 17 -15.65 8.77 6.80
CA ASN A 17 -15.75 10.23 6.85
C ASN A 17 -14.47 10.89 6.29
N GLY A 18 -14.39 12.22 6.40
CA GLY A 18 -13.21 12.96 5.95
C GLY A 18 -11.90 12.56 6.65
N ASN A 19 -11.94 12.03 7.88
CA ASN A 19 -10.76 11.55 8.58
C ASN A 19 -10.20 10.28 7.96
N PHE A 20 -11.05 9.38 7.47
CA PHE A 20 -10.60 8.23 6.67
C PHE A 20 -9.85 8.69 5.42
N SER A 21 -10.45 9.61 4.65
CA SER A 21 -9.81 10.17 3.45
C SER A 21 -8.48 10.86 3.75
N ARG A 22 -8.37 11.56 4.90
CA ARG A 22 -7.13 12.19 5.35
C ARG A 22 -6.08 11.17 5.76
N LEU A 23 -6.46 10.17 6.55
CA LEU A 23 -5.57 9.09 6.96
C LEU A 23 -4.99 8.39 5.73
N LYS A 24 -5.85 8.06 4.77
CA LYS A 24 -5.47 7.50 3.47
C LYS A 24 -4.48 8.40 2.72
N GLY A 25 -4.76 9.70 2.62
CA GLY A 25 -3.85 10.66 1.99
C GLY A 25 -2.49 10.73 2.66
N ILE A 26 -2.44 10.76 3.99
CA ILE A 26 -1.19 10.76 4.77
C ILE A 26 -0.36 9.50 4.52
N ILE A 27 -0.99 8.33 4.48
CA ILE A 27 -0.31 7.06 4.17
C ILE A 27 0.27 7.09 2.75
N PHE A 28 -0.46 7.63 1.78
CA PHE A 28 -0.04 7.59 0.37
C PHE A 28 1.02 8.63 0.03
N ASP A 29 0.92 9.82 0.63
CA ASP A 29 1.86 10.91 0.38
C ASP A 29 3.04 10.87 1.37
N GLN A 30 2.96 10.07 2.45
CA GLN A 30 3.97 9.91 3.52
C GLN A 30 4.33 11.22 4.26
N GLU A 31 3.73 12.34 3.87
CA GLU A 31 3.89 13.65 4.49
C GLU A 31 2.55 14.41 4.54
N ILE A 32 2.42 15.30 5.53
CA ILE A 32 1.33 16.27 5.57
C ILE A 32 1.78 17.57 6.22
N ILE A 33 1.35 18.71 5.64
CA ILE A 33 1.62 20.03 6.19
C ILE A 33 0.41 20.46 7.04
N SER A 34 0.61 20.65 8.34
CA SER A 34 -0.48 21.07 9.24
C SER A 34 0.03 21.91 10.42
N LYS A 35 -0.90 22.63 11.05
CA LYS A 35 -0.68 23.11 12.42
C LYS A 35 -0.91 21.96 13.40
N ILE A 36 -0.28 22.06 14.56
CA ILE A 36 -0.57 21.21 15.72
C ILE A 36 -1.32 22.08 16.74
N GLU A 37 -2.61 21.82 16.91
CA GLU A 37 -3.48 22.52 17.85
C GLU A 37 -3.25 21.96 19.26
N LYS A 38 -2.88 22.85 20.21
CA LYS A 38 -2.51 22.45 21.59
C LYS A 38 -3.67 21.82 22.37
N SER A 39 -4.90 22.20 22.04
CA SER A 39 -6.11 21.71 22.70
C SER A 39 -7.32 21.91 21.82
N PHE A 40 -8.25 20.94 21.84
CA PHE A 40 -9.53 21.02 21.16
C PHE A 40 -10.57 20.19 21.92
N PRO A 41 -11.86 20.58 21.90
CA PRO A 41 -12.91 19.77 22.51
C PRO A 41 -13.14 18.49 21.70
N VAL A 42 -13.65 17.44 22.36
CA VAL A 42 -13.97 16.14 21.74
C VAL A 42 -14.98 16.29 20.59
N SER A 43 -15.92 17.23 20.71
CA SER A 43 -16.90 17.55 19.66
C SER A 43 -16.26 17.96 18.33
N ASP A 44 -15.03 18.47 18.37
CA ASP A 44 -14.35 19.05 17.22
C ASP A 44 -13.32 18.09 16.61
N LEU A 45 -13.30 16.82 17.02
CA LEU A 45 -12.36 15.81 16.51
C LEU A 45 -12.54 15.49 15.01
N THR A 46 -13.68 15.85 14.43
CA THR A 46 -13.94 15.71 12.99
C THR A 46 -13.32 16.82 12.16
N LYS A 47 -12.88 17.93 12.80
CA LYS A 47 -12.12 18.98 12.14
C LYS A 47 -10.74 18.46 11.75
N GLN A 48 -10.30 18.84 10.56
CA GLN A 48 -9.07 18.34 9.96
C GLN A 48 -7.85 18.56 10.84
N GLU A 49 -7.68 19.78 11.34
CA GLU A 49 -6.51 20.20 12.12
C GLU A 49 -6.44 19.42 13.44
N ASN A 50 -7.59 19.16 14.05
CA ASN A 50 -7.70 18.42 15.30
C ASN A 50 -7.40 16.93 15.10
N PHE A 51 -7.91 16.33 14.02
CA PHE A 51 -7.58 14.94 13.70
C PHE A 51 -6.08 14.75 13.46
N ILE A 52 -5.44 15.64 12.69
CA ILE A 52 -3.99 15.57 12.44
C ILE A 52 -3.20 15.77 13.75
N SER A 53 -3.62 16.74 14.57
CA SER A 53 -3.01 16.97 15.89
C SER A 53 -3.15 15.74 16.80
N LEU A 54 -4.28 15.04 16.73
CA LEU A 54 -4.50 13.79 17.48
C LEU A 54 -3.57 12.66 16.99
N LEU A 55 -3.43 12.49 15.68
CA LEU A 55 -2.47 11.52 15.11
C LEU A 55 -1.05 11.80 15.60
N TYR A 56 -0.64 13.08 15.65
CA TYR A 56 0.63 13.49 16.23
C TYR A 56 0.73 13.16 17.73
N TYR A 57 -0.27 13.50 18.53
CA TYR A 57 -0.27 13.19 19.98
C TYR A 57 -0.29 11.69 20.30
N PHE A 58 -0.82 10.87 19.40
CA PHE A 58 -0.78 9.41 19.50
C PHE A 58 0.53 8.81 19.00
N GLY A 59 1.48 9.63 18.53
CA GLY A 59 2.75 9.15 17.95
C GLY A 59 2.58 8.46 16.60
N LEU A 60 1.43 8.64 15.94
CA LEU A 60 1.20 8.15 14.58
C LEU A 60 1.84 9.05 13.53
N LEU A 61 2.12 10.31 13.91
CA LEU A 61 2.90 11.26 13.14
C LEU A 61 3.99 11.89 13.99
N THR A 62 5.08 12.29 13.36
CA THR A 62 6.19 13.04 13.97
C THR A 62 6.52 14.26 13.11
N ILE A 63 7.16 15.27 13.72
CA ILE A 63 7.63 16.47 13.02
C ILE A 63 8.92 16.14 12.29
N GLN A 64 8.91 16.24 10.96
CA GLN A 64 10.10 16.14 10.11
C GLN A 64 10.78 17.51 9.93
N GLY A 65 10.00 18.59 10.01
CA GLY A 65 10.50 19.95 9.88
C GLY A 65 9.37 20.96 9.74
N GLU A 66 9.66 22.07 9.09
CA GLU A 66 8.70 23.14 8.81
C GLU A 66 8.61 23.42 7.31
N LYS A 67 7.39 23.66 6.82
CA LYS A 67 7.12 23.99 5.42
C LYS A 67 6.01 25.02 5.36
N ARG A 68 6.31 26.19 4.79
CA ARG A 68 5.37 27.32 4.64
C ARG A 68 4.76 27.80 5.98
N GLY A 69 5.59 27.91 7.03
CA GLY A 69 5.17 28.41 8.35
C GLY A 69 4.24 27.46 9.14
N LYS A 70 4.25 26.17 8.78
CA LYS A 70 3.52 25.08 9.44
C LYS A 70 4.46 23.89 9.61
N TYR A 71 4.06 22.91 10.43
CA TYR A 71 4.83 21.69 10.59
C TYR A 71 4.66 20.79 9.35
N LEU A 72 5.78 20.24 8.89
CA LEU A 72 5.83 19.10 8.00
C LEU A 72 5.85 17.85 8.87
N LEU A 73 4.76 17.08 8.83
CA LEU A 73 4.59 15.85 9.60
C LEU A 73 4.79 14.65 8.69
N THR A 74 5.38 13.58 9.22
CA THR A 74 5.59 12.30 8.53
C THR A 74 5.28 11.13 9.46
N ILE A 75 5.15 9.93 8.89
CA ILE A 75 4.99 8.69 9.65
C ILE A 75 6.37 8.30 10.21
N PRO A 76 6.51 8.09 11.53
CA PRO A 76 7.82 8.02 12.18
C PRO A 76 8.63 6.76 11.85
N ASN A 77 7.97 5.65 11.50
CA ASN A 77 8.62 4.38 11.15
C ASN A 77 7.62 3.40 10.52
N LEU A 78 8.14 2.30 9.99
CA LEU A 78 7.36 1.25 9.32
C LEU A 78 6.36 0.54 10.24
N THR A 79 6.65 0.39 11.53
CA THR A 79 5.70 -0.21 12.48
C THR A 79 4.42 0.62 12.57
N ILE A 80 4.56 1.95 12.61
CA ILE A 80 3.42 2.86 12.61
C ILE A 80 2.70 2.86 11.25
N LEU A 81 3.43 2.80 10.13
CA LEU A 81 2.83 2.66 8.80
C LEU A 81 1.97 1.39 8.68
N ASN A 82 2.50 0.25 9.12
CA ASN A 82 1.80 -1.04 9.12
C ASN A 82 0.57 -1.02 10.02
N LEU A 83 0.68 -0.38 11.19
CA LEU A 83 -0.48 -0.14 12.05
C LEU A 83 -1.55 0.70 11.32
N MET A 84 -1.14 1.73 10.58
CA MET A 84 -2.05 2.59 9.83
C MET A 84 -2.75 1.87 8.68
N TYR A 85 -2.07 0.94 7.99
CA TYR A 85 -2.73 0.03 7.05
C TYR A 85 -3.82 -0.81 7.73
N GLY A 86 -3.56 -1.26 8.97
CA GLY A 86 -4.56 -1.95 9.79
C GLY A 86 -5.84 -1.11 10.01
N TYR A 87 -5.71 0.20 10.23
CA TYR A 87 -6.87 1.10 10.35
C TYR A 87 -7.64 1.26 9.05
N ILE A 88 -6.96 1.25 7.89
CA ILE A 88 -7.63 1.31 6.58
C ILE A 88 -8.47 0.04 6.36
N ARG A 89 -7.89 -1.15 6.60
CA ARG A 89 -8.61 -2.44 6.48
C ARG A 89 -9.81 -2.47 7.42
N SER A 90 -9.56 -2.16 8.68
CA SER A 90 -10.58 -2.06 9.74
C SER A 90 -11.72 -1.10 9.37
N GLY A 91 -11.40 0.07 8.83
CA GLY A 91 -12.39 1.06 8.45
C GLY A 91 -13.32 0.57 7.35
N PHE A 92 -12.80 -0.14 6.35
CA PHE A 92 -13.64 -0.76 5.30
C PHE A 92 -14.52 -1.88 5.86
N GLU A 93 -13.98 -2.71 6.76
CA GLU A 93 -14.70 -3.82 7.37
C GLU A 93 -15.84 -3.33 8.29
N ASP A 94 -15.57 -2.33 9.14
CA ASP A 94 -16.51 -1.77 10.13
C ASP A 94 -17.78 -1.19 9.51
N VAL A 95 -17.69 -0.76 8.26
CA VAL A 95 -18.80 -0.13 7.51
C VAL A 95 -19.27 -0.99 6.34
N ASP A 96 -18.96 -2.28 6.37
CA ASP A 96 -19.41 -3.29 5.39
C ASP A 96 -19.04 -2.97 3.92
N ILE A 97 -17.97 -2.20 3.68
CA ILE A 97 -17.52 -1.84 2.31
C ILE A 97 -16.71 -2.97 1.70
N PHE A 98 -15.81 -3.56 2.49
CA PHE A 98 -14.93 -4.62 2.03
C PHE A 98 -14.52 -5.52 3.19
N LYS A 99 -14.85 -6.80 3.09
CA LYS A 99 -14.54 -7.84 4.06
C LYS A 99 -13.87 -9.00 3.36
N ILE A 100 -12.75 -9.45 3.90
CA ILE A 100 -12.00 -10.58 3.36
C ILE A 100 -11.58 -11.49 4.49
N ASP A 101 -11.35 -12.75 4.16
CA ASP A 101 -10.77 -13.68 5.11
C ASP A 101 -9.27 -13.39 5.26
N MET A 102 -8.90 -12.80 6.40
CA MET A 102 -7.51 -12.45 6.71
C MET A 102 -6.64 -13.68 6.94
N TRP A 103 -7.22 -14.81 7.35
CA TRP A 103 -6.49 -16.08 7.48
C TRP A 103 -6.12 -16.61 6.11
N GLU A 104 -7.09 -16.70 5.20
CA GLU A 104 -6.85 -17.11 3.82
C GLU A 104 -5.81 -16.21 3.13
N LEU A 105 -5.90 -14.90 3.34
CA LEU A 105 -4.93 -13.95 2.80
C LEU A 105 -3.52 -14.14 3.39
N SER A 106 -3.42 -14.39 4.70
CA SER A 106 -2.16 -14.69 5.38
C SER A 106 -1.50 -15.97 4.85
N ASP A 107 -2.29 -17.02 4.60
CA ASP A 107 -1.80 -18.28 4.02
C ASP A 107 -1.29 -18.05 2.59
N MET A 108 -1.97 -17.23 1.79
CA MET A 108 -1.51 -16.87 0.45
C MET A 108 -0.18 -16.10 0.48
N ILE A 109 0.01 -15.17 1.42
CA ILE A 109 1.30 -14.46 1.57
C ILE A 109 2.39 -15.40 2.11
N THR A 110 2.03 -16.41 2.91
CA THR A 110 2.98 -17.46 3.33
C THR A 110 3.46 -18.27 2.12
N ASN A 111 2.54 -18.69 1.26
CA ASN A 111 2.88 -19.43 0.03
C ASN A 111 3.67 -18.55 -0.97
N MET A 112 3.43 -17.24 -0.99
CA MET A 112 4.33 -16.29 -1.67
C MET A 112 5.75 -16.41 -1.11
N ALA A 113 5.89 -16.29 0.21
CA ALA A 113 7.16 -16.23 0.88
C ALA A 113 8.04 -17.47 0.76
N TYR A 114 7.42 -18.65 0.80
CA TYR A 114 8.12 -19.93 0.86
C TYR A 114 8.10 -20.72 -0.44
N ASP A 115 7.05 -20.58 -1.26
CA ASP A 115 6.87 -21.39 -2.48
C ASP A 115 6.88 -20.57 -3.77
N GLY A 116 6.95 -19.24 -3.67
CA GLY A 116 6.89 -18.36 -4.83
C GLY A 116 5.49 -18.29 -5.46
N ASN A 117 4.47 -18.84 -4.79
CA ASN A 117 3.12 -18.96 -5.32
C ASN A 117 2.31 -17.67 -5.12
N TRP A 118 2.62 -16.65 -5.92
CA TRP A 118 2.10 -15.28 -5.75
C TRP A 118 0.79 -14.98 -6.45
N LYS A 119 0.50 -15.65 -7.56
CA LYS A 119 -0.67 -15.37 -8.39
C LYS A 119 -2.01 -15.56 -7.64
N PRO A 120 -2.17 -16.56 -6.74
CA PRO A 120 -3.39 -16.72 -5.94
C PRO A 120 -3.77 -15.50 -5.11
N PHE A 121 -2.80 -14.81 -4.49
CA PHE A 121 -3.06 -13.62 -3.67
C PHE A 121 -3.78 -12.52 -4.47
N PHE A 122 -3.24 -12.16 -5.63
CA PHE A 122 -3.83 -11.10 -6.46
C PHE A 122 -5.16 -11.53 -7.09
N LYS A 123 -5.27 -12.81 -7.48
CA LYS A 123 -6.52 -13.35 -8.01
C LYS A 123 -7.63 -13.30 -6.95
N TYR A 124 -7.33 -13.73 -5.73
CA TYR A 124 -8.28 -13.67 -4.62
C TYR A 124 -8.74 -12.24 -4.34
N LEU A 125 -7.82 -11.28 -4.21
CA LEU A 125 -8.19 -9.88 -4.01
C LEU A 125 -9.07 -9.34 -5.16
N SER A 126 -8.74 -9.66 -6.42
CA SER A 126 -9.55 -9.25 -7.57
C SER A 126 -10.97 -9.83 -7.50
N GLU A 127 -11.11 -11.12 -7.19
CA GLU A 127 -12.40 -11.77 -7.03
C GLU A 127 -13.23 -11.16 -5.89
N GLN A 128 -12.58 -10.76 -4.79
CA GLN A 128 -13.26 -10.08 -3.68
C GLN A 128 -13.74 -8.68 -4.06
N ILE A 129 -12.93 -7.91 -4.80
CA ILE A 129 -13.31 -6.59 -5.35
C ILE A 129 -14.47 -6.72 -6.34
N GLU A 130 -14.48 -7.80 -7.14
CA GLU A 130 -15.58 -8.13 -8.03
C GLU A 130 -16.87 -8.46 -7.26
N LYS A 131 -16.81 -9.24 -6.18
CA LYS A 131 -18.01 -9.60 -5.41
C LYS A 131 -18.58 -8.43 -4.61
N GLN A 132 -17.73 -7.51 -4.15
CA GLN A 132 -18.11 -6.44 -3.21
C GLN A 132 -18.10 -5.08 -3.88
N THR A 133 -19.21 -4.71 -4.52
CA THR A 133 -19.24 -3.54 -5.41
C THR A 133 -18.95 -2.20 -4.72
N ALA A 134 -19.20 -2.09 -3.41
CA ALA A 134 -18.99 -0.86 -2.65
C ALA A 134 -17.53 -0.40 -2.63
N ILE A 135 -16.54 -1.31 -2.62
CA ILE A 135 -15.11 -0.94 -2.59
C ILE A 135 -14.65 -0.26 -3.88
N ARG A 136 -15.34 -0.53 -5.00
CA ARG A 136 -14.94 -0.08 -6.33
C ARG A 136 -14.90 1.45 -6.45
N ASP A 137 -15.80 2.14 -5.76
CA ASP A 137 -15.86 3.61 -5.72
C ASP A 137 -14.65 4.22 -4.98
N TYR A 138 -13.99 3.42 -4.14
CA TYR A 138 -12.80 3.82 -3.40
C TYR A 138 -11.49 3.50 -4.11
N LEU A 139 -11.52 2.75 -5.22
CA LEU A 139 -10.35 2.28 -5.97
C LEU A 139 -10.13 3.06 -7.27
N ASN A 140 -10.19 4.39 -7.18
CA ASN A 140 -10.02 5.29 -8.31
C ASN A 140 -8.64 5.96 -8.29
N GLY A 141 -7.81 5.64 -9.28
CA GLY A 141 -6.47 6.21 -9.47
C GLY A 141 -5.34 5.31 -8.98
N GLU A 142 -4.17 5.46 -9.61
CA GLU A 142 -2.99 4.62 -9.41
C GLU A 142 -2.52 4.55 -7.96
N LYS A 143 -2.24 5.70 -7.34
CA LYS A 143 -1.85 5.79 -5.93
C LYS A 143 -2.85 5.12 -4.98
N VAL A 144 -4.14 5.17 -5.31
CA VAL A 144 -5.18 4.61 -4.46
C VAL A 144 -5.22 3.09 -4.53
N VAL A 145 -5.05 2.52 -5.74
CA VAL A 145 -4.92 1.07 -5.91
C VAL A 145 -3.62 0.55 -5.30
N GLN A 146 -2.50 1.24 -5.51
CA GLN A 146 -1.22 0.91 -4.89
C GLN A 146 -1.33 0.90 -3.35
N GLY A 147 -1.90 1.95 -2.77
CA GLY A 147 -2.11 2.04 -1.33
C GLY A 147 -3.08 1.00 -0.77
N PHE A 148 -4.08 0.59 -1.55
CA PHE A 148 -4.93 -0.55 -1.22
C PHE A 148 -4.10 -1.85 -1.20
N LEU A 149 -3.29 -2.12 -2.23
CA LEU A 149 -2.44 -3.31 -2.24
C LEU A 149 -1.45 -3.33 -1.07
N LEU A 150 -0.79 -2.21 -0.79
CA LEU A 150 0.09 -2.09 0.38
C LEU A 150 -0.64 -2.41 1.69
N ALA A 151 -1.90 -2.00 1.81
CA ALA A 151 -2.70 -2.32 2.99
C ALA A 151 -2.95 -3.82 3.14
N TYR A 152 -3.06 -4.60 2.05
CA TYR A 152 -3.31 -6.04 2.12
C TYR A 152 -2.05 -6.91 2.04
N LEU A 153 -0.97 -6.41 1.43
CA LEU A 153 0.34 -7.09 1.42
C LEU A 153 1.00 -7.08 2.81
N ASN A 154 0.73 -6.05 3.63
CA ASN A 154 1.25 -5.93 5.01
C ASN A 154 0.29 -6.55 6.06
N VAL A 155 -0.30 -7.71 5.75
CA VAL A 155 -1.09 -8.49 6.73
C VAL A 155 -0.18 -9.35 7.61
N VAL A 156 0.91 -9.86 7.05
CA VAL A 156 1.98 -10.58 7.74
C VAL A 156 3.31 -9.85 7.57
N ASP A 157 4.30 -10.16 8.40
CA ASP A 157 5.56 -9.43 8.48
C ASP A 157 6.77 -10.17 7.89
N TYR A 158 6.54 -11.11 6.98
CA TYR A 158 7.62 -11.73 6.19
C TYR A 158 8.40 -10.72 5.36
N TYR A 159 7.79 -9.58 5.05
CA TYR A 159 8.35 -8.53 4.21
C TYR A 159 8.37 -7.18 4.87
N ILE A 160 9.44 -6.43 4.60
CA ILE A 160 9.52 -4.99 4.79
C ILE A 160 9.05 -4.38 3.47
N THR A 161 7.73 -4.16 3.34
CA THR A 161 7.15 -3.64 2.10
C THR A 161 7.43 -2.14 1.97
N GLN A 162 8.04 -1.74 0.86
CA GLN A 162 8.44 -0.36 0.58
C GLN A 162 7.79 0.13 -0.71
N SER A 163 7.41 1.41 -0.75
CA SER A 163 6.86 2.06 -1.95
C SER A 163 7.84 3.07 -2.55
N GLU A 164 7.73 3.40 -3.85
CA GLU A 164 8.62 4.41 -4.48
C GLU A 164 8.66 5.74 -3.70
N THR A 165 7.52 6.16 -3.14
CA THR A 165 7.39 7.41 -2.37
C THR A 165 8.33 7.42 -1.16
N GLU A 166 8.62 6.26 -0.56
CA GLU A 166 9.56 6.13 0.56
C GLU A 166 11.03 6.19 0.13
N LEU A 167 11.31 6.03 -1.17
CA LEU A 167 12.65 5.73 -1.68
C LEU A 167 13.32 6.86 -2.47
N ASN A 168 12.70 8.05 -2.57
CA ASN A 168 13.24 9.22 -3.28
C ASN A 168 13.48 9.01 -4.80
N LYS A 169 12.40 8.67 -5.54
CA LYS A 169 12.22 8.67 -7.03
C LYS A 169 13.16 7.78 -7.86
N GLY A 170 12.57 6.88 -8.66
CA GLY A 170 13.28 5.97 -9.58
C GLY A 170 13.18 4.48 -9.24
N TYR A 171 12.12 4.06 -8.56
CA TYR A 171 11.98 2.72 -7.96
C TYR A 171 10.71 2.04 -8.48
N SER A 172 10.62 0.70 -8.33
CA SER A 172 9.35 0.00 -8.58
C SER A 172 8.27 0.48 -7.62
N ASP A 173 7.01 0.38 -8.02
CA ASP A 173 5.88 0.83 -7.20
C ASP A 173 5.85 0.16 -5.82
N ILE A 174 6.12 -1.14 -5.74
CA ILE A 174 6.16 -1.89 -4.48
C ILE A 174 7.35 -2.85 -4.50
N PHE A 175 8.24 -2.72 -3.51
CA PHE A 175 9.29 -3.70 -3.21
C PHE A 175 8.94 -4.44 -1.93
N MET A 176 8.85 -5.76 -1.99
CA MET A 176 8.70 -6.62 -0.82
C MET A 176 10.07 -7.15 -0.43
N GLU A 177 10.80 -6.35 0.35
CA GLU A 177 12.11 -6.73 0.88
C GLU A 177 11.94 -7.86 1.90
N PRO A 178 12.62 -9.00 1.76
CA PRO A 178 12.43 -10.14 2.65
C PRO A 178 13.02 -9.85 4.03
N PHE A 179 12.26 -10.12 5.09
CA PHE A 179 12.71 -9.89 6.47
C PHE A 179 13.59 -11.04 6.98
N VAL A 180 14.69 -11.32 6.26
CA VAL A 180 15.58 -12.47 6.49
C VAL A 180 16.21 -12.49 7.88
N SER A 181 16.39 -11.34 8.50
CA SER A 181 16.88 -11.23 9.88
C SER A 181 15.94 -11.85 10.91
N LYS A 182 14.63 -11.88 10.61
CA LYS A 182 13.61 -12.51 11.44
C LYS A 182 13.27 -13.92 10.95
N TYR A 183 13.20 -14.11 9.63
CA TYR A 183 12.83 -15.35 8.98
C TYR A 183 13.95 -15.78 8.03
N SER A 184 14.93 -16.53 8.54
CA SER A 184 16.14 -16.89 7.79
C SER A 184 15.90 -17.89 6.65
N ASP A 185 14.74 -18.54 6.64
CA ASP A 185 14.34 -19.57 5.70
C ASP A 185 13.41 -19.06 4.58
N LEU A 186 13.18 -17.75 4.49
CA LEU A 186 12.46 -17.15 3.36
C LEU A 186 13.12 -17.50 2.03
N GLN A 187 12.30 -17.85 1.05
CA GLN A 187 12.76 -18.31 -0.26
C GLN A 187 12.58 -17.26 -1.35
N TYR A 188 11.56 -16.40 -1.25
CA TYR A 188 11.19 -15.47 -2.33
C TYR A 188 11.01 -14.03 -1.88
N SER A 189 11.39 -13.09 -2.76
CA SER A 189 11.14 -11.65 -2.64
C SER A 189 10.50 -11.10 -3.92
N TYR A 190 9.89 -9.92 -3.86
CA TYR A 190 9.07 -9.42 -4.96
C TYR A 190 9.33 -7.97 -5.34
N LEU A 191 9.44 -7.73 -6.64
CA LEU A 191 9.26 -6.41 -7.25
C LEU A 191 7.89 -6.39 -7.94
N ILE A 192 7.04 -5.45 -7.58
CA ILE A 192 5.72 -5.33 -8.18
C ILE A 192 5.63 -3.94 -8.82
N GLU A 193 5.39 -3.94 -10.12
CA GLU A 193 5.11 -2.74 -10.88
C GLU A 193 3.63 -2.67 -11.22
N LEU A 194 3.01 -1.56 -10.83
CA LEU A 194 1.59 -1.32 -11.03
C LEU A 194 1.40 -0.32 -12.16
N LYS A 195 0.40 -0.57 -12.99
CA LYS A 195 -0.04 0.38 -14.01
C LYS A 195 -1.53 0.58 -13.92
N TYR A 196 -1.94 1.83 -13.90
CA TYR A 196 -3.35 2.21 -13.91
C TYR A 196 -3.78 2.81 -15.25
N ILE A 197 -4.97 2.41 -15.71
CA ILE A 197 -5.66 2.99 -16.85
C ILE A 197 -7.09 3.33 -16.42
N SER A 198 -7.50 4.59 -16.57
CA SER A 198 -8.90 4.94 -16.30
C SER A 198 -9.82 4.23 -17.31
N ARG A 199 -11.04 3.88 -16.88
CA ARG A 199 -11.99 3.14 -17.72
C ARG A 199 -12.30 3.83 -19.05
N SER A 200 -12.37 5.16 -19.05
CA SER A 200 -12.62 5.99 -20.23
C SER A 200 -11.44 6.05 -21.20
N GLU A 201 -10.23 5.79 -20.73
CA GLU A 201 -9.01 5.86 -21.56
C GLU A 201 -8.50 4.48 -21.98
N TYR A 202 -9.22 3.41 -21.61
CA TYR A 202 -8.79 2.05 -21.87
C TYR A 202 -8.80 1.72 -23.37
N SER A 203 -7.71 1.08 -23.81
CA SER A 203 -7.62 0.36 -25.08
C SER A 203 -6.56 -0.72 -24.95
N GLU A 204 -6.67 -1.81 -25.72
CA GLU A 204 -5.67 -2.88 -25.73
C GLU A 204 -4.27 -2.35 -26.08
N LYS A 205 -4.19 -1.39 -27.01
CA LYS A 205 -2.92 -0.73 -27.37
C LYS A 205 -2.30 0.00 -26.18
N LYS A 206 -3.11 0.70 -25.36
CA LYS A 206 -2.63 1.39 -24.17
C LYS A 206 -2.21 0.40 -23.07
N GLN A 207 -2.95 -0.70 -22.91
CA GLN A 207 -2.57 -1.79 -22.01
C GLN A 207 -1.20 -2.37 -22.39
N GLN A 208 -1.00 -2.73 -23.66
CA GLN A 208 0.27 -3.31 -24.12
C GLN A 208 1.45 -2.34 -23.91
N LYS A 209 1.24 -1.05 -24.20
CA LYS A 209 2.24 -0.03 -23.90
C LYS A 209 2.58 0.03 -22.40
N LYS A 210 1.56 0.01 -21.53
CA LYS A 210 1.76 0.02 -20.07
C LYS A 210 2.53 -1.22 -19.58
N ILE A 211 2.27 -2.39 -20.16
CA ILE A 211 3.01 -3.63 -19.85
C ILE A 211 4.49 -3.47 -20.25
N GLN A 212 4.76 -2.94 -21.44
CA GLN A 212 6.14 -2.68 -21.89
C GLN A 212 6.85 -1.66 -20.99
N ASP A 213 6.20 -0.53 -20.68
CA ASP A 213 6.75 0.49 -19.78
C ASP A 213 7.08 -0.12 -18.40
N ALA A 214 6.20 -0.99 -17.87
CA ALA A 214 6.40 -1.66 -16.59
C ALA A 214 7.60 -2.64 -16.61
N GLN A 215 7.75 -3.40 -17.70
CA GLN A 215 8.89 -4.30 -17.89
C GLN A 215 10.22 -3.51 -17.88
N GLU A 216 10.28 -2.41 -18.63
CA GLU A 216 11.48 -1.56 -18.70
C GLU A 216 11.84 -0.96 -17.33
N GLN A 217 10.84 -0.54 -16.55
CA GLN A 217 11.02 -0.01 -15.20
C GLN A 217 11.54 -1.07 -14.22
N LEU A 218 10.96 -2.28 -14.24
CA LEU A 218 11.42 -3.40 -13.42
C LEU A 218 12.86 -3.80 -13.76
N ASP A 219 13.21 -3.85 -15.05
CA ASP A 219 14.58 -4.18 -15.50
C ASP A 219 15.60 -3.10 -15.12
N GLN A 220 15.18 -1.83 -15.07
CA GLN A 220 16.01 -0.75 -14.51
C GLN A 220 16.17 -0.91 -13.00
N TYR A 221 15.09 -1.24 -12.28
CA TYR A 221 15.12 -1.30 -10.83
C TYR A 221 16.00 -2.44 -10.29
N MET A 222 16.02 -3.59 -10.97
CA MET A 222 16.92 -4.71 -10.66
C MET A 222 18.41 -4.32 -10.66
N LYS A 223 18.79 -3.26 -11.40
CA LYS A 223 20.18 -2.82 -11.48
C LYS A 223 20.62 -2.05 -10.24
N SER A 224 19.68 -1.56 -9.42
CA SER A 224 19.98 -0.79 -8.22
C SER A 224 20.72 -1.63 -7.16
N ASP A 225 21.72 -1.02 -6.54
CA ASP A 225 22.51 -1.68 -5.49
C ASP A 225 21.63 -2.02 -4.28
N ARG A 226 20.58 -1.23 -4.02
CA ARG A 226 19.64 -1.49 -2.94
C ARG A 226 18.97 -2.85 -3.09
N VAL A 227 18.35 -3.15 -4.24
CA VAL A 227 17.67 -4.44 -4.45
C VAL A 227 18.68 -5.57 -4.31
N LYS A 228 19.82 -5.47 -4.99
CA LYS A 228 20.88 -6.49 -4.93
C LYS A 228 21.35 -6.78 -3.51
N ASN A 229 21.47 -5.74 -2.68
CA ASN A 229 21.94 -5.88 -1.30
C ASN A 229 20.84 -6.30 -0.32
N SER A 230 19.56 -6.16 -0.67
CA SER A 230 18.44 -6.34 0.27
C SER A 230 17.64 -7.64 0.04
N ILE A 231 17.77 -8.29 -1.11
CA ILE A 231 17.07 -9.57 -1.37
C ILE A 231 17.64 -10.76 -0.59
N GLY A 232 18.82 -10.61 0.03
CA GLY A 232 19.44 -11.67 0.83
C GLY A 232 19.63 -12.97 0.05
N SER A 233 19.20 -14.10 0.63
CA SER A 233 19.25 -15.42 -0.01
C SER A 233 18.03 -15.74 -0.89
N THR A 234 17.07 -14.83 -1.00
CA THR A 234 15.81 -15.11 -1.70
C THR A 234 15.94 -15.01 -3.23
N GLN A 235 15.10 -15.76 -3.93
CA GLN A 235 14.87 -15.58 -5.36
C GLN A 235 13.90 -14.41 -5.58
N LEU A 236 14.35 -13.42 -6.35
CA LEU A 236 13.54 -12.26 -6.70
C LEU A 236 12.58 -12.59 -7.86
N ILE A 237 11.28 -12.40 -7.64
CA ILE A 237 10.23 -12.48 -8.66
C ILE A 237 9.74 -11.08 -9.01
N LYS A 238 9.54 -10.83 -10.30
CA LYS A 238 9.03 -9.55 -10.81
C LYS A 238 7.60 -9.70 -11.28
N ILE A 239 6.69 -8.84 -10.84
CA ILE A 239 5.26 -8.93 -11.14
C ILE A 239 4.81 -7.63 -11.80
N ILE A 240 4.05 -7.75 -12.89
CA ILE A 240 3.38 -6.63 -13.53
C ILE A 240 1.88 -6.75 -13.29
N LEU A 241 1.30 -5.69 -12.74
CA LEU A 241 -0.15 -5.55 -12.55
C LEU A 241 -0.67 -4.41 -13.42
N VAL A 242 -1.70 -4.66 -14.23
CA VAL A 242 -2.41 -3.59 -14.95
C VAL A 242 -3.86 -3.55 -14.51
N TYR A 243 -4.26 -2.39 -14.02
CA TYR A 243 -5.62 -2.10 -13.57
C TYR A 243 -6.36 -1.20 -14.57
N LYS A 244 -7.60 -1.57 -14.87
CA LYS A 244 -8.58 -0.77 -15.61
C LYS A 244 -9.64 -0.25 -14.64
N GLY A 245 -9.41 0.95 -14.10
CA GLY A 245 -10.10 1.38 -12.90
C GLY A 245 -9.76 0.43 -11.74
N TRP A 246 -10.76 -0.17 -11.12
CA TRP A 246 -10.58 -1.16 -10.05
C TRP A 246 -10.30 -2.59 -10.54
N GLU A 247 -10.52 -2.87 -11.82
CA GLU A 247 -10.47 -4.22 -12.40
C GLU A 247 -9.03 -4.61 -12.74
N LEU A 248 -8.53 -5.73 -12.19
CA LEU A 248 -7.21 -6.26 -12.53
C LEU A 248 -7.28 -7.04 -13.85
N ILE A 249 -6.76 -6.45 -14.92
CA ILE A 249 -6.87 -6.98 -16.29
C ILE A 249 -5.58 -7.64 -16.81
N TYR A 250 -4.48 -7.50 -16.08
CA TYR A 250 -3.21 -8.16 -16.37
C TYR A 250 -2.46 -8.42 -15.06
N CYS A 251 -2.01 -9.65 -14.87
CA CYS A 251 -1.37 -10.12 -13.64
C CYS A 251 -0.40 -11.24 -14.00
N GLU A 252 0.82 -10.88 -14.40
CA GLU A 252 1.81 -11.82 -14.90
C GLU A 252 3.20 -11.51 -14.35
N GLU A 253 4.05 -12.54 -14.34
CA GLU A 253 5.47 -12.38 -14.06
C GLU A 253 6.14 -11.63 -15.22
N ALA A 254 7.02 -10.69 -14.89
CA ALA A 254 7.79 -9.94 -15.87
C ALA A 254 8.85 -10.89 -16.48
N VAL A 255 8.65 -11.30 -17.73
CA VAL A 255 9.59 -12.17 -18.44
C VAL A 255 10.89 -11.39 -18.62
N GLY A 256 12.01 -11.94 -18.14
CA GLY A 256 13.31 -11.34 -18.40
C GLY A 256 13.55 -11.24 -19.90
N SER A 257 14.13 -10.13 -20.37
CA SER A 257 15.00 -10.24 -21.54
C SER A 257 16.10 -11.21 -21.13
N ASN A 258 16.17 -12.39 -21.77
CA ASN A 258 17.23 -13.36 -21.52
C ASN A 258 18.58 -12.64 -21.69
N LEU A 259 19.21 -12.26 -20.58
CA LEU A 259 20.64 -12.06 -20.53
C LEU A 259 21.21 -13.47 -20.50
N GLU A 260 21.36 -14.04 -21.70
CA GLU A 260 22.31 -15.12 -21.92
C GLU A 260 23.67 -14.63 -21.37
N LEU A 261 24.19 -15.41 -20.43
CA LEU A 261 25.53 -15.27 -19.83
C LEU A 261 26.63 -15.27 -20.88
#